data_AF-A0A8I2E516-F1
#
_entry.id   AF-A0A8I2E516-F1
#
_cell.length_a   1.000
_cell.length_b   1.000
_cell.length_c   1.000
_cell.angle_alpha   90.00
_cell.angle_beta   90.00
_cell.angle_gamma   90.00
#
_symmetry.space_group_name_H-M   'P 1'
#
loop_
_entity.id
_entity.type
_entity.pdbx_description
1 polymer ?
#
loop_
_entity_poly.entity_id
_entity_poly.type
_entity_poly.pdbx_seq_one_letter_code
_entity_poly.pdbx_strand_id
1 'polypeptide(L)'
;MPTFLAADTHAPAPNALQRTWLLAALRAADGLLPVGVATRSLNVLRERGWITTAPARDDDAEFTRYKITPAGRFALLSLAKADALLSTLVSVEPGRIEAPVQERILNSLVREGLVINLTRRGQQAEGEEQHPYLTNLGRRLVGLPEVDDTPAGDYLLAALAANGLEAAVETDHKGDSRVVYRSGDVEALFYREVWNPGHYTYSALHPAWMHTKPWTAQITHDAGEALEKHLPNGLGVQEESARMAGAFAAWLADRDDAAFAA
;
A
#
# COMPACT_ATOMS: atom_id res chain seq x y z
N MET A 1 2.93 10.62 -21.07
CA MET A 1 2.27 11.58 -20.15
C MET A 1 0.76 11.40 -20.27
N PRO A 2 0.04 11.06 -19.19
CA PRO A 2 -1.40 10.94 -19.23
C PRO A 2 -2.07 12.24 -19.70
N THR A 3 -3.03 12.15 -20.62
CA THR A 3 -3.71 13.30 -21.26
C THR A 3 -4.51 14.17 -20.28
N PHE A 4 -4.86 13.66 -19.10
CA PHE A 4 -5.55 14.43 -18.06
C PHE A 4 -4.63 15.43 -17.31
N LEU A 5 -3.31 15.34 -17.50
CA LEU A 5 -2.35 16.30 -16.93
C LEU A 5 -2.33 17.64 -17.67
N ALA A 6 -3.04 17.76 -18.79
CA ALA A 6 -3.27 19.03 -19.49
C ALA A 6 -4.32 19.92 -18.79
N ALA A 7 -4.36 19.91 -17.45
CA ALA A 7 -5.19 20.82 -16.70
C ALA A 7 -4.63 22.24 -16.89
N ASP A 8 -5.50 23.15 -17.34
CA ASP A 8 -5.17 24.57 -17.49
C ASP A 8 -4.58 25.11 -16.17
N THR A 9 -3.34 25.60 -16.22
CA THR A 9 -2.62 26.16 -15.06
C THR A 9 -3.29 27.41 -14.49
N HIS A 10 -4.28 27.97 -15.20
CA HIS A 10 -5.12 29.08 -14.76
C HIS A 10 -6.52 28.66 -14.30
N ALA A 11 -6.83 27.36 -14.24
CA ALA A 11 -8.09 26.90 -13.68
C ALA A 11 -8.19 27.34 -12.20
N PRO A 12 -9.26 28.05 -11.81
CA PRO A 12 -9.36 28.62 -10.47
C PRO A 12 -9.40 27.50 -9.43
N ALA A 13 -8.60 27.61 -8.37
CA ALA A 13 -8.60 26.62 -7.31
C ALA A 13 -9.97 26.55 -6.59
N PRO A 14 -10.38 25.38 -6.07
CA PRO A 14 -11.56 25.27 -5.24
C PRO A 14 -11.44 26.17 -4.00
N ASN A 15 -12.52 26.84 -3.63
CA ASN A 15 -12.57 27.53 -2.33
C ASN A 15 -12.58 26.51 -1.17
N ALA A 16 -12.46 27.00 0.07
CA ALA A 16 -12.36 26.13 1.24
C ALA A 16 -13.51 25.10 1.37
N LEU A 17 -14.75 25.52 1.10
CA LEU A 17 -15.92 24.64 1.22
C LEU A 17 -15.96 23.59 0.09
N GLN A 18 -15.68 24.01 -1.15
CA GLN A 18 -15.56 23.11 -2.29
C GLN A 18 -14.44 22.08 -2.09
N ARG A 19 -13.31 22.53 -1.54
CA ARG A 19 -12.17 21.67 -1.20
C ARG A 19 -12.58 20.61 -0.18
N THR A 20 -13.36 20.97 0.84
CA THR A 20 -13.87 20.00 1.83
C THR A 20 -14.69 18.90 1.16
N TRP A 21 -15.62 19.23 0.26
CA TRP A 21 -16.44 18.24 -0.42
C TRP A 21 -15.63 17.33 -1.35
N LEU A 22 -14.69 17.91 -2.11
CA LEU A 22 -13.84 17.15 -3.02
C LEU A 22 -12.87 16.22 -2.27
N LEU A 23 -12.33 16.66 -1.12
CA LEU A 23 -11.51 15.81 -0.25
C LEU A 23 -12.33 14.70 0.42
N ALA A 24 -13.56 14.98 0.84
CA ALA A 24 -14.47 13.97 1.36
C ALA A 24 -14.76 12.89 0.30
N ALA A 25 -15.04 13.32 -0.94
CA ALA A 25 -15.24 12.40 -2.05
C ALA A 25 -14.01 11.54 -2.34
N LEU A 26 -12.81 12.12 -2.31
CA LEU A 26 -11.55 11.39 -2.52
C LEU A 26 -11.31 10.29 -1.46
N ARG A 27 -11.73 10.53 -0.22
CA ARG A 27 -11.59 9.58 0.88
C ARG A 27 -12.63 8.46 0.83
N ALA A 28 -13.82 8.73 0.28
CA ALA A 28 -14.85 7.72 0.09
C ALA A 28 -14.40 6.63 -0.90
N ALA A 29 -14.66 5.37 -0.57
CA ALA A 29 -14.26 4.22 -1.40
C ALA A 29 -14.88 4.26 -2.81
N ASP A 30 -16.07 4.84 -2.94
CA ASP A 30 -16.79 4.99 -4.21
C ASP A 30 -16.56 6.34 -4.90
N GLY A 31 -15.74 7.22 -4.32
CA GLY A 31 -15.41 8.52 -4.90
C GLY A 31 -16.58 9.52 -4.91
N LEU A 32 -17.65 9.25 -4.16
CA LEU A 32 -18.88 10.03 -4.20
C LEU A 32 -18.82 11.28 -3.32
N LEU A 33 -19.43 12.36 -3.79
CA LEU A 33 -19.61 13.56 -3.00
C LEU A 33 -20.57 13.31 -1.83
N PRO A 34 -20.41 14.02 -0.70
CA PRO A 34 -21.37 13.98 0.39
C PRO A 34 -22.79 14.32 -0.05
N VAL A 35 -23.78 13.73 0.63
CA VAL A 35 -25.20 14.08 0.46
C VAL A 35 -25.43 15.53 0.96
N GLY A 36 -26.39 16.23 0.37
CA GLY A 36 -26.80 17.56 0.84
C GLY A 36 -25.97 18.73 0.32
N VAL A 37 -25.05 18.52 -0.62
CA VAL A 37 -24.38 19.63 -1.32
C VAL A 37 -25.41 20.39 -2.15
N ALA A 38 -25.53 21.70 -1.91
CA ALA A 38 -26.51 22.55 -2.58
C ALA A 38 -26.36 22.51 -4.12
N THR A 39 -27.48 22.45 -4.85
CA THR A 39 -27.52 22.36 -6.32
C THR A 39 -26.69 23.43 -7.01
N ARG A 40 -26.69 24.67 -6.50
CA ARG A 40 -25.87 25.76 -7.04
C ARG A 40 -24.38 25.44 -7.00
N SER A 41 -23.90 24.85 -5.90
CA SER A 41 -22.51 24.43 -5.77
C SER A 41 -22.18 23.26 -6.70
N LEU A 42 -23.08 22.28 -6.81
CA LEU A 42 -22.93 21.16 -7.73
C LEU A 42 -22.82 21.63 -9.18
N ASN A 43 -23.65 22.60 -9.60
CA ASN A 43 -23.59 23.20 -10.93
C ASN A 43 -22.22 23.83 -11.20
N VAL A 44 -21.70 24.63 -10.26
CA VAL A 44 -20.36 25.23 -10.39
C VAL A 44 -19.28 24.15 -10.50
N LEU A 45 -19.31 23.12 -9.66
CA LEU A 45 -18.32 22.04 -9.69
C LEU A 45 -18.37 21.25 -11.00
N ARG A 46 -19.57 21.04 -11.57
CA ARG A 46 -19.77 20.38 -12.88
C ARG A 46 -19.28 21.24 -14.05
N GLU A 47 -19.62 22.53 -14.05
CA GLU A 47 -19.16 23.49 -15.06
C GLU A 47 -17.62 23.57 -15.09
N ARG A 48 -16.97 23.46 -13.93
CA ARG A 48 -15.51 23.35 -13.82
C ARG A 48 -14.96 21.98 -14.20
N GLY A 49 -15.82 21.01 -14.53
CA GLY A 49 -15.43 19.65 -14.87
C GLY A 49 -14.87 18.85 -13.69
N TRP A 50 -14.99 19.32 -12.45
CA TRP A 50 -14.41 18.67 -11.26
C TRP A 50 -15.22 17.48 -10.75
N ILE A 51 -16.51 17.44 -11.10
CA ILE A 51 -17.40 16.34 -10.77
C ILE A 51 -18.21 15.93 -11.99
N THR A 52 -18.66 14.69 -11.99
CA THR A 52 -19.59 14.15 -12.98
C THR A 52 -20.67 13.33 -12.29
N THR A 53 -21.77 13.04 -12.98
CA THR A 53 -22.81 12.16 -12.46
C THR A 53 -22.29 10.73 -12.34
N ALA A 54 -22.52 10.10 -11.19
CA ALA A 54 -22.26 8.68 -10.99
C ALA A 54 -23.42 7.85 -11.59
N PRO A 55 -23.15 6.63 -12.10
CA PRO A 55 -24.22 5.74 -12.53
C PRO A 55 -25.17 5.42 -11.37
N ALA A 56 -26.46 5.25 -11.69
CA ALA A 56 -27.43 4.76 -10.72
C ALA A 56 -27.01 3.36 -10.22
N ARG A 57 -27.24 3.10 -8.94
CA ARG A 57 -27.23 1.73 -8.39
C ARG A 57 -28.69 1.34 -8.17
N ASP A 58 -28.97 0.05 -8.25
CA ASP A 58 -30.35 -0.48 -8.14
C ASP A 58 -31.07 -0.02 -6.86
N ASP A 59 -30.32 0.22 -5.79
CA ASP A 59 -30.85 0.64 -4.48
C ASP A 59 -31.11 2.17 -4.34
N ASP A 60 -30.64 3.00 -5.28
CA ASP A 60 -30.66 4.48 -5.18
C ASP A 60 -31.10 5.16 -6.50
N ALA A 61 -32.05 4.57 -7.23
CA ALA A 61 -32.44 5.06 -8.56
C ALA A 61 -33.00 6.51 -8.56
N GLU A 62 -33.51 6.99 -7.42
CA GLU A 62 -34.21 8.28 -7.33
C GLU A 62 -33.29 9.49 -7.10
N PHE A 63 -32.04 9.29 -6.68
CA PHE A 63 -31.13 10.40 -6.35
C PHE A 63 -29.92 10.46 -7.30
N THR A 64 -29.74 11.62 -7.95
CA THR A 64 -28.54 11.88 -8.75
C THR A 64 -27.32 12.03 -7.83
N ARG A 65 -26.40 11.07 -7.92
CA ARG A 65 -25.12 11.11 -7.19
C ARG A 65 -24.02 11.69 -8.05
N TYR A 66 -23.04 12.31 -7.42
CA TYR A 66 -21.91 12.93 -8.10
C TYR A 66 -20.61 12.30 -7.62
N LYS A 67 -19.70 12.06 -8.55
CA LYS A 67 -18.35 11.56 -8.28
C LYS A 67 -17.29 12.55 -8.73
N ILE A 68 -16.17 12.57 -8.04
CA ILE A 68 -15.02 13.39 -8.42
C ILE A 68 -14.40 12.90 -9.74
N THR A 69 -13.98 13.82 -10.60
CA THR A 69 -13.32 13.52 -11.88
C THR A 69 -11.79 13.57 -11.72
N PRO A 70 -10.98 13.12 -12.71
CA PRO A 70 -9.55 13.43 -12.73
C PRO A 70 -9.25 14.92 -12.56
N ALA A 71 -9.94 15.81 -13.29
CA ALA A 71 -9.73 17.24 -13.18
C ALA A 71 -10.04 17.79 -11.77
N GLY A 72 -11.09 17.28 -11.12
CA GLY A 72 -11.43 17.65 -9.74
C GLY A 72 -10.39 17.21 -8.71
N ARG A 73 -9.74 16.06 -8.94
CA ARG A 73 -8.62 15.60 -8.12
C ARG A 73 -7.41 16.51 -8.29
N PHE A 74 -7.01 16.83 -9.52
CA PHE A 74 -5.88 17.72 -9.76
C PHE A 74 -6.11 19.14 -9.25
N ALA A 75 -7.35 19.64 -9.28
CA ALA A 75 -7.71 20.94 -8.70
C ALA A 75 -7.44 21.02 -7.19
N LEU A 76 -7.27 19.90 -6.49
CA LEU A 76 -6.89 19.87 -5.07
C LEU A 76 -5.38 20.07 -4.84
N LEU A 77 -4.58 20.03 -5.90
CA LEU A 77 -3.12 20.11 -5.83
C LEU A 77 -2.60 21.44 -6.39
N SER A 78 -1.51 21.92 -5.81
CA SER A 78 -0.64 22.85 -6.53
C SER A 78 0.20 22.08 -7.53
N LEU A 79 0.69 22.75 -8.58
CA LEU A 79 1.58 22.15 -9.58
C LEU A 79 2.75 21.41 -8.93
N ALA A 80 3.43 22.06 -7.99
CA ALA A 80 4.60 21.48 -7.33
C ALA A 80 4.27 20.24 -6.47
N LYS A 81 3.05 20.12 -5.94
CA LYS A 81 2.60 18.90 -5.27
C LYS A 81 2.28 17.79 -6.28
N ALA A 82 1.62 18.14 -7.39
CA ALA A 82 1.35 17.20 -8.46
C ALA A 82 2.65 16.61 -9.02
N ASP A 83 3.65 17.45 -9.29
CA ASP A 83 4.96 17.03 -9.77
C ASP A 83 5.65 16.08 -8.78
N ALA A 84 5.63 16.41 -7.48
CA ALA A 84 6.19 15.55 -6.44
C ALA A 84 5.52 14.16 -6.42
N LEU A 85 4.19 14.09 -6.45
CA LEU A 85 3.46 12.81 -6.41
C LEU A 85 3.63 12.00 -7.71
N LEU A 86 3.65 12.68 -8.86
CA LEU A 86 3.84 12.03 -10.17
C LEU A 86 5.29 11.58 -10.40
N SER A 87 6.27 12.14 -9.69
CA SER A 87 7.67 11.68 -9.77
C SER A 87 7.84 10.20 -9.38
N THR A 88 6.91 9.65 -8.59
CA THR A 88 6.89 8.24 -8.21
C THR A 88 6.74 7.28 -9.40
N LEU A 89 6.24 7.75 -10.54
CA LEU A 89 6.09 6.95 -11.77
C LEU A 89 7.40 6.57 -12.43
N VAL A 90 8.48 7.30 -12.14
CA VAL A 90 9.83 7.06 -12.68
C VAL A 90 10.83 6.71 -11.58
N SER A 91 10.33 6.47 -10.35
CA SER A 91 11.15 6.09 -9.20
C SER A 91 11.69 4.67 -9.38
N VAL A 92 12.93 4.45 -8.96
CA VAL A 92 13.55 3.11 -8.97
C VAL A 92 12.88 2.22 -7.93
N GLU A 93 12.65 2.76 -6.73
CA GLU A 93 11.82 2.11 -5.72
C GLU A 93 10.33 2.42 -5.98
N PRO A 94 9.47 1.41 -6.19
CA PRO A 94 8.06 1.63 -6.48
C PRO A 94 7.39 2.55 -5.43
N GLY A 95 6.67 3.57 -5.90
CA GLY A 95 5.90 4.48 -5.04
C GLY A 95 6.72 5.44 -4.16
N ARG A 96 8.06 5.40 -4.21
CA ARG A 96 8.94 6.34 -3.51
C ARG A 96 9.02 7.67 -4.25
N ILE A 97 9.11 8.77 -3.51
CA ILE A 97 9.47 10.08 -4.05
C ILE A 97 10.99 10.25 -3.94
N GLU A 98 11.71 9.90 -5.01
CA GLU A 98 13.18 10.04 -5.10
C GLU A 98 13.62 11.41 -5.62
N ALA A 99 12.72 12.11 -6.35
CA ALA A 99 13.03 13.41 -6.92
C ALA A 99 13.27 14.47 -5.81
N PRO A 100 14.17 15.45 -6.03
CA PRO A 100 14.36 16.54 -5.08
C PRO A 100 13.09 17.38 -4.95
N VAL A 101 12.43 17.31 -3.80
CA VAL A 101 11.23 18.10 -3.48
C VAL A 101 11.53 19.06 -2.34
N GLN A 102 11.06 20.30 -2.44
CA GLN A 102 11.23 21.28 -1.36
C GLN A 102 10.58 20.75 -0.07
N GLU A 103 11.29 20.83 1.04
CA GLU A 103 10.85 20.29 2.33
C GLU A 103 9.44 20.75 2.73
N ARG A 104 9.12 22.03 2.54
CA ARG A 104 7.77 22.59 2.80
C ARG A 104 6.65 21.90 2.02
N ILE A 105 6.94 21.44 0.80
CA ILE A 105 5.97 20.73 -0.04
C ILE A 105 5.80 19.32 0.51
N LEU A 106 6.90 18.64 0.81
CA LEU A 106 6.88 17.30 1.36
C LEU A 106 6.14 17.25 2.71
N ASN A 107 6.46 18.15 3.63
CA ASN A 107 5.78 18.29 4.92
C ASN A 107 4.27 18.56 4.75
N SER A 108 3.90 19.35 3.73
CA SER A 108 2.49 19.57 3.42
C SER A 108 1.79 18.33 2.87
N LEU A 109 2.46 17.50 2.06
CA LEU A 109 1.92 16.25 1.54
C LEU A 109 1.74 15.21 2.65
N VAL A 110 2.71 15.11 3.56
CA VAL A 110 2.64 14.23 4.75
C VAL A 110 1.49 14.63 5.66
N ARG A 111 1.38 15.92 6.00
CA ARG A 111 0.27 16.44 6.83
C ARG A 111 -1.11 16.19 6.21
N GLU A 112 -1.20 16.16 4.88
CA GLU A 112 -2.44 15.89 4.16
C GLU A 112 -2.73 14.38 4.01
N GLY A 113 -1.84 13.51 4.50
CA GLY A 113 -1.97 12.06 4.41
C GLY A 113 -1.78 11.52 3.00
N LEU A 114 -1.16 12.30 2.09
CA LEU A 114 -0.91 11.88 0.71
C LEU A 114 0.40 11.09 0.60
N VAL A 115 1.35 11.40 1.49
CA VAL A 115 2.66 10.75 1.60
C VAL A 115 2.82 10.23 3.02
N ILE A 116 3.46 9.08 3.15
CA ILE A 116 3.90 8.50 4.41
C ILE A 116 5.42 8.39 4.40
N ASN A 117 6.05 8.72 5.51
CA ASN A 117 7.48 8.52 5.68
C ASN A 117 7.71 7.17 6.35
N LEU A 118 8.43 6.29 5.67
CA LEU A 118 8.77 4.95 6.15
C LEU A 118 10.30 4.80 6.17
N THR A 119 10.82 4.09 7.16
CA THR A 119 12.21 3.62 7.11
C THR A 119 12.38 2.59 5.99
N ARG A 120 13.61 2.21 5.66
CA ARG A 120 13.88 1.07 4.75
C ARG A 120 13.39 -0.27 5.29
N ARG A 121 12.79 -0.30 6.49
CA ARG A 121 12.18 -1.46 7.13
C ARG A 121 10.65 -1.43 7.10
N GLY A 122 10.05 -0.40 6.49
CA GLY A 122 8.61 -0.30 6.26
C GLY A 122 7.86 0.28 7.46
N GLN A 123 8.56 0.89 8.41
CA GLN A 123 8.01 1.36 9.67
C GLN A 123 8.09 2.89 9.80
N GLN A 124 7.24 3.45 10.65
CA GLN A 124 7.40 4.83 11.13
C GLN A 124 8.17 4.82 12.46
N ALA A 125 9.50 4.79 12.38
CA ALA A 125 10.37 4.80 13.57
C ALA A 125 11.08 6.16 13.73
N GLU A 126 11.05 6.72 14.94
CA GLU A 126 11.78 7.94 15.27
C GLU A 126 13.29 7.70 15.33
N GLY A 127 14.09 8.68 14.89
CA GLY A 127 15.55 8.61 14.93
C GLY A 127 16.20 7.79 13.81
N GLU A 128 15.40 7.12 12.97
CA GLU A 128 15.88 6.43 11.78
C GLU A 128 15.73 7.27 10.50
N GLU A 129 16.54 6.97 9.49
CA GLU A 129 16.39 7.58 8.17
C GLU A 129 15.04 7.17 7.57
N GLN A 130 14.22 8.15 7.22
CA GLN A 130 12.91 7.93 6.62
C GLN A 130 12.86 8.39 5.17
N HIS A 131 12.10 7.66 4.37
CA HIS A 131 11.91 7.89 2.96
C HIS A 131 10.42 8.11 2.67
N PRO A 132 10.09 9.09 1.81
CA PRO A 132 8.71 9.40 1.49
C PRO A 132 8.12 8.45 0.44
N TYR A 133 7.01 7.81 0.77
CA TYR A 133 6.24 6.94 -0.11
C TYR A 133 4.81 7.46 -0.31
N LEU A 134 4.27 7.23 -1.50
CA LEU A 134 2.90 7.59 -1.85
C LEU A 134 1.90 6.65 -1.17
N THR A 135 0.93 7.22 -0.45
CA THR A 135 -0.19 6.48 0.16
C THR A 135 -1.26 6.13 -0.88
N ASN A 136 -2.22 5.26 -0.52
CA ASN A 136 -3.42 5.03 -1.34
C ASN A 136 -4.24 6.30 -1.61
N LEU A 137 -4.32 7.22 -0.64
CA LEU A 137 -4.96 8.52 -0.85
C LEU A 137 -4.21 9.36 -1.89
N GLY A 138 -2.87 9.37 -1.81
CA GLY A 138 -2.00 10.00 -2.81
C GLY A 138 -2.17 9.38 -4.20
N ARG A 139 -2.20 8.04 -4.30
CA ARG A 139 -2.44 7.29 -5.54
C ARG A 139 -3.77 7.65 -6.16
N ARG A 140 -4.87 7.61 -5.40
CA ARG A 140 -6.20 8.04 -5.88
C ARG A 140 -6.17 9.44 -6.44
N LEU A 141 -5.48 10.36 -5.76
CA LEU A 141 -5.41 11.77 -6.14
C LEU A 141 -4.75 11.98 -7.51
N VAL A 142 -3.64 11.28 -7.78
CA VAL A 142 -2.96 11.34 -9.10
C VAL A 142 -3.49 10.33 -10.12
N GLY A 143 -4.49 9.52 -9.75
CA GLY A 143 -5.11 8.54 -10.64
C GLY A 143 -4.32 7.26 -10.83
N LEU A 144 -3.44 6.92 -9.88
CA LEU A 144 -2.77 5.63 -9.84
C LEU A 144 -3.67 4.58 -9.17
N PRO A 145 -3.53 3.29 -9.55
CA PRO A 145 -4.19 2.21 -8.86
C PRO A 145 -3.81 2.19 -7.37
N GLU A 146 -4.79 1.89 -6.53
CA GLU A 146 -4.57 1.54 -5.14
C GLU A 146 -3.74 0.26 -5.04
N VAL A 147 -3.03 0.16 -3.93
CA VAL A 147 -2.15 -0.95 -3.61
C VAL A 147 -2.52 -1.50 -2.24
N ASP A 148 -2.15 -2.75 -1.99
CA ASP A 148 -2.40 -3.40 -0.72
C ASP A 148 -1.40 -2.94 0.34
N ASP A 149 -1.82 -1.97 1.16
CA ASP A 149 -1.00 -1.35 2.21
C ASP A 149 -0.88 -2.21 3.49
N THR A 150 -1.50 -3.39 3.51
CA THR A 150 -1.37 -4.35 4.61
C THR A 150 0.08 -4.87 4.70
N PRO A 151 0.71 -4.87 5.89
CA PRO A 151 2.00 -5.52 6.08
C PRO A 151 1.98 -6.98 5.62
N ALA A 152 3.00 -7.42 4.88
CA ALA A 152 3.04 -8.78 4.35
C ALA A 152 2.95 -9.84 5.45
N GLY A 153 3.59 -9.59 6.60
CA GLY A 153 3.57 -10.46 7.77
C GLY A 153 2.17 -10.71 8.32
N ASP A 154 1.24 -9.75 8.22
CA ASP A 154 -0.12 -9.91 8.73
C ASP A 154 -0.87 -11.02 7.98
N TYR A 155 -0.66 -11.14 6.67
CA TYR A 155 -1.22 -12.23 5.88
C TYR A 155 -0.66 -13.60 6.29
N LEU A 156 0.64 -13.69 6.53
CA LEU A 156 1.26 -14.95 6.93
C LEU A 156 0.87 -15.33 8.37
N LEU A 157 0.82 -14.38 9.29
CA LEU A 157 0.32 -14.62 10.65
C LEU A 157 -1.12 -15.12 10.65
N ALA A 158 -2.01 -14.45 9.89
CA ALA A 158 -3.39 -14.87 9.76
C ALA A 158 -3.51 -16.28 9.15
N ALA A 159 -2.69 -16.58 8.13
CA ALA A 159 -2.68 -17.89 7.48
C ALA A 159 -2.14 -19.00 8.39
N LEU A 160 -1.07 -18.74 9.16
CA LEU A 160 -0.53 -19.67 10.15
C LEU A 160 -1.55 -19.95 11.26
N ALA A 161 -2.19 -18.89 11.78
CA ALA A 161 -3.23 -19.02 12.79
C ALA A 161 -4.44 -19.83 12.28
N ALA A 162 -4.83 -19.69 11.01
CA ALA A 162 -5.88 -20.49 10.40
C ALA A 162 -5.54 -22.00 10.32
N ASN A 163 -4.25 -22.35 10.38
CA ASN A 163 -3.76 -23.73 10.48
C ASN A 163 -3.46 -24.16 11.93
N GLY A 164 -3.85 -23.36 12.92
CA GLY A 164 -3.60 -23.64 14.34
C GLY A 164 -2.15 -23.42 14.78
N LEU A 165 -1.37 -22.66 14.01
CA LEU A 165 0.03 -22.36 14.32
C LEU A 165 0.16 -20.94 14.90
N GLU A 166 0.69 -20.84 16.11
CA GLU A 166 0.97 -19.55 16.74
C GLU A 166 2.36 -19.06 16.34
N ALA A 167 2.42 -17.88 15.74
CA ALA A 167 3.64 -17.23 15.28
C ALA A 167 3.59 -15.73 15.60
N ALA A 168 4.74 -15.07 15.57
CA ALA A 168 4.86 -13.64 15.81
C ALA A 168 5.87 -12.99 14.87
N VAL A 169 5.77 -11.67 14.66
CA VAL A 169 6.83 -10.94 13.97
C VAL A 169 7.95 -10.60 14.96
N GLU A 170 9.19 -10.88 14.56
CA GLU A 170 10.39 -10.51 15.31
C GLU A 170 11.33 -9.67 14.45
N THR A 171 12.10 -8.81 15.11
CA THR A 171 13.09 -7.94 14.50
C THR A 171 14.47 -8.31 15.02
N ASP A 172 15.45 -8.46 14.12
CA ASP A 172 16.82 -8.75 14.51
C ASP A 172 17.63 -7.50 14.86
N HIS A 173 18.89 -7.71 15.27
CA HIS A 173 19.83 -6.65 15.61
C HIS A 173 20.17 -5.69 14.44
N LYS A 174 19.82 -6.04 13.20
CA LYS A 174 19.98 -5.19 12.00
C LYS A 174 18.68 -4.48 11.61
N GLY A 175 17.59 -4.70 12.35
CA GLY A 175 16.28 -4.15 12.04
C GLY A 175 15.51 -4.91 10.96
N ASP A 176 16.02 -6.05 10.46
CA ASP A 176 15.27 -6.89 9.52
C ASP A 176 14.18 -7.66 10.29
N SER A 177 12.96 -7.67 9.75
CA SER A 177 11.81 -8.31 10.40
C SER A 177 11.35 -9.58 9.68
N ARG A 178 10.94 -10.57 10.46
CA ARG A 178 10.52 -11.89 9.96
C ARG A 178 9.37 -12.44 10.80
N VAL A 179 8.54 -13.30 10.23
CA VAL A 179 7.57 -14.06 11.02
C VAL A 179 8.28 -15.28 11.60
N VAL A 180 8.05 -15.57 12.88
CA VAL A 180 8.74 -16.63 13.61
C VAL A 180 7.73 -17.54 14.27
N TYR A 181 7.91 -18.83 14.04
CA TYR A 181 7.23 -19.92 14.74
C TYR A 181 8.24 -20.67 15.61
N ARG A 182 7.88 -20.94 16.87
CA ARG A 182 8.66 -21.80 17.77
C ARG A 182 7.74 -22.73 18.53
N SER A 183 7.98 -24.03 18.43
CA SER A 183 7.27 -25.03 19.21
C SER A 183 8.08 -26.31 19.30
N GLY A 184 8.27 -26.82 20.53
CA GLY A 184 9.08 -28.02 20.78
C GLY A 184 10.52 -27.85 20.31
N ASP A 185 10.97 -28.77 19.46
CA ASP A 185 12.30 -28.80 18.83
C ASP A 185 12.39 -27.96 17.54
N VAL A 186 11.29 -27.37 17.10
CA VAL A 186 11.19 -26.68 15.80
C VAL A 186 11.23 -25.17 15.97
N GLU A 187 12.10 -24.53 15.19
CA GLU A 187 12.08 -23.10 14.91
C GLU A 187 11.94 -22.88 13.41
N ALA A 188 11.00 -22.03 13.00
CA ALA A 188 10.87 -21.61 11.60
C ALA A 188 10.86 -20.09 11.50
N LEU A 189 11.75 -19.57 10.66
CA LEU A 189 11.90 -18.15 10.35
C LEU A 189 11.43 -17.90 8.92
N PHE A 190 10.35 -17.14 8.78
CA PHE A 190 9.78 -16.78 7.49
C PHE A 190 10.16 -15.34 7.14
N TYR A 191 10.88 -15.18 6.03
CA TYR A 191 11.31 -13.87 5.54
C TYR A 191 10.90 -13.68 4.09
N ARG A 192 10.67 -12.42 3.73
CA ARG A 192 10.32 -12.00 2.38
C ARG A 192 11.15 -10.78 2.03
N GLU A 193 11.92 -10.89 0.96
CA GLU A 193 12.78 -9.80 0.50
C GLU A 193 11.96 -8.58 0.08
N VAL A 194 12.53 -7.41 0.34
CA VAL A 194 12.00 -6.12 -0.10
C VAL A 194 13.01 -5.49 -1.05
N TRP A 195 12.52 -4.82 -2.09
CA TRP A 195 13.39 -4.11 -3.01
C TRP A 195 14.11 -2.97 -2.28
N ASN A 196 15.43 -3.10 -2.13
CA ASN A 196 16.29 -2.11 -1.50
C ASN A 196 17.59 -1.98 -2.33
N PRO A 197 17.76 -0.90 -3.13
CA PRO A 197 18.92 -0.71 -3.97
C PRO A 197 20.23 -0.80 -3.18
N GLY A 198 21.09 -1.75 -3.56
CA GLY A 198 22.42 -1.93 -2.97
C GLY A 198 22.46 -2.73 -1.66
N HIS A 199 21.33 -3.24 -1.17
CA HIS A 199 21.26 -3.96 0.09
C HIS A 199 20.37 -5.21 0.02
N TYR A 200 20.82 -6.29 0.64
CA TYR A 200 19.95 -7.45 0.90
C TYR A 200 19.12 -7.15 2.15
N THR A 201 17.80 -7.12 2.02
CA THR A 201 16.88 -6.67 3.08
C THR A 201 15.60 -7.50 3.01
N TYR A 202 15.11 -7.93 4.18
CA TYR A 202 13.81 -8.55 4.32
C TYR A 202 13.03 -7.88 5.46
N SER A 203 11.72 -7.82 5.30
CA SER A 203 10.88 -7.24 6.34
C SER A 203 9.45 -7.73 6.19
N ALA A 204 8.96 -8.44 7.19
CA ALA A 204 7.55 -8.80 7.32
C ALA A 204 6.63 -7.56 7.53
N LEU A 205 7.21 -6.40 7.83
CA LEU A 205 6.48 -5.20 8.19
C LEU A 205 6.27 -4.22 7.04
N HIS A 206 6.89 -4.45 5.87
CA HIS A 206 6.54 -3.64 4.71
C HIS A 206 5.16 -4.02 4.16
N PRO A 207 4.45 -3.04 3.57
CA PRO A 207 3.28 -3.29 2.77
C PRO A 207 3.47 -4.36 1.70
N ALA A 208 2.44 -5.20 1.50
CA ALA A 208 2.45 -6.31 0.56
C ALA A 208 2.91 -5.90 -0.86
N TRP A 209 2.48 -4.73 -1.32
CA TRP A 209 2.83 -4.21 -2.66
C TRP A 209 4.31 -3.89 -2.87
N MET A 210 5.11 -3.77 -1.80
CA MET A 210 6.55 -3.49 -1.87
C MET A 210 7.40 -4.75 -2.02
N HIS A 211 6.79 -5.94 -1.94
CA HIS A 211 7.49 -7.21 -2.09
C HIS A 211 7.44 -7.74 -3.51
N THR A 212 8.58 -8.22 -4.00
CA THR A 212 8.72 -8.77 -5.37
C THR A 212 9.14 -10.25 -5.38
N LYS A 213 9.37 -10.82 -4.21
CA LYS A 213 9.84 -12.20 -3.99
C LYS A 213 8.84 -12.96 -3.11
N PRO A 214 8.73 -14.29 -3.26
CA PRO A 214 7.85 -15.11 -2.42
C PRO A 214 8.41 -15.20 -1.00
N TRP A 215 7.63 -15.81 -0.10
CA TRP A 215 8.12 -16.19 1.21
C TRP A 215 9.22 -17.25 1.11
N THR A 216 10.25 -17.09 1.93
CA THR A 216 11.25 -18.10 2.23
C THR A 216 11.11 -18.51 3.69
N ALA A 217 11.14 -19.81 3.95
CA ALA A 217 11.16 -20.38 5.29
C ALA A 217 12.53 -21.01 5.56
N GLN A 218 13.18 -20.60 6.65
CA GLN A 218 14.34 -21.26 7.20
C GLN A 218 13.90 -22.04 8.44
N ILE A 219 13.98 -23.37 8.38
CA ILE A 219 13.45 -24.28 9.40
C ILE A 219 14.60 -25.03 10.05
N THR A 220 14.67 -24.99 11.37
CA THR A 220 15.65 -25.72 12.18
C THR A 220 14.89 -26.71 13.07
N HIS A 221 15.34 -27.97 13.12
CA HIS A 221 14.83 -28.99 14.03
C HIS A 221 15.96 -29.91 14.53
N ASP A 222 15.79 -30.51 15.71
CA ASP A 222 16.69 -31.52 16.31
C ASP A 222 18.21 -31.25 16.27
N ALA A 223 18.65 -30.03 16.63
CA ALA A 223 20.07 -29.60 16.59
C ALA A 223 20.77 -29.81 15.23
N GLY A 224 19.99 -29.99 14.17
CA GLY A 224 20.44 -30.22 12.81
C GLY A 224 20.73 -28.94 12.03
N GLU A 225 21.02 -29.12 10.74
CA GLU A 225 21.19 -28.02 9.79
C GLU A 225 19.85 -27.35 9.46
N ALA A 226 19.89 -26.05 9.14
CA ALA A 226 18.71 -25.31 8.75
C ALA A 226 18.29 -25.69 7.31
N LEU A 227 17.03 -26.05 7.14
CA LEU A 227 16.40 -26.30 5.85
C LEU A 227 15.83 -25.00 5.30
N GLU A 228 16.27 -24.59 4.11
CA GLU A 228 15.70 -23.44 3.40
C GLU A 228 14.66 -23.93 2.38
N LYS A 229 13.44 -23.39 2.48
CA LYS A 229 12.29 -23.73 1.62
C LYS A 229 11.72 -22.47 1.00
N HIS A 230 11.39 -22.54 -0.29
CA HIS A 230 10.82 -21.43 -1.05
C HIS A 230 9.53 -21.87 -1.71
N LEU A 231 8.54 -20.97 -1.77
CA LEU A 231 7.37 -21.17 -2.61
C LEU A 231 7.59 -20.68 -4.05
N PRO A 232 6.80 -21.20 -5.01
CA PRO A 232 6.64 -20.57 -6.32
C PRO A 232 6.22 -19.10 -6.19
N ASN A 233 6.79 -18.23 -7.03
CA ASN A 233 6.49 -16.79 -7.06
C ASN A 233 5.35 -16.48 -8.05
N GLY A 234 4.67 -15.34 -7.85
CA GLY A 234 3.82 -14.71 -8.86
C GLY A 234 2.32 -14.82 -8.61
N LEU A 235 1.91 -15.20 -7.40
CA LEU A 235 0.50 -15.32 -7.02
C LEU A 235 0.03 -14.18 -6.12
N GLY A 236 0.96 -13.39 -5.60
CA GLY A 236 0.68 -12.27 -4.70
C GLY A 236 0.76 -12.67 -3.23
N VAL A 237 0.99 -11.67 -2.37
CA VAL A 237 1.37 -11.90 -0.97
C VAL A 237 0.34 -12.72 -0.21
N GLN A 238 -0.96 -12.47 -0.38
CA GLN A 238 -2.01 -13.17 0.34
C GLN A 238 -2.05 -14.67 0.01
N GLU A 239 -2.10 -15.02 -1.28
CA GLU A 239 -2.13 -16.41 -1.75
C GLU A 239 -0.83 -17.14 -1.39
N GLU A 240 0.32 -16.49 -1.57
CA GLU A 240 1.61 -17.06 -1.20
C GLU A 240 1.75 -17.26 0.33
N SER A 241 1.14 -16.38 1.13
CA SER A 241 1.10 -16.54 2.59
C SER A 241 0.24 -17.74 3.00
N ALA A 242 -0.93 -17.91 2.37
CA ALA A 242 -1.81 -19.06 2.59
C ALA A 242 -1.12 -20.39 2.23
N ARG A 243 -0.46 -20.43 1.07
CA ARG A 243 0.32 -21.61 0.64
C ARG A 243 1.48 -21.91 1.57
N MET A 244 2.19 -20.88 2.06
CA MET A 244 3.35 -21.08 2.94
C MET A 244 2.89 -21.68 4.26
N ALA A 245 1.84 -21.13 4.84
CA ALA A 245 1.26 -21.65 6.07
C ALA A 245 0.74 -23.08 5.90
N GLY A 246 0.05 -23.38 4.80
CA GLY A 246 -0.44 -24.73 4.50
C GLY A 246 0.68 -25.74 4.29
N ALA A 247 1.70 -25.39 3.50
CA ALA A 247 2.87 -26.23 3.27
C ALA A 247 3.64 -26.49 4.57
N PHE A 248 3.84 -25.46 5.39
CA PHE A 248 4.50 -25.62 6.68
C PHE A 248 3.69 -26.46 7.68
N ALA A 249 2.36 -26.29 7.73
CA ALA A 249 1.49 -27.13 8.56
C ALA A 249 1.52 -28.60 8.13
N ALA A 250 1.50 -28.88 6.82
CA ALA A 250 1.66 -30.22 6.29
C ALA A 250 3.05 -30.81 6.62
N TRP A 251 4.10 -30.00 6.47
CA TRP A 251 5.46 -30.40 6.84
C TRP A 251 5.57 -30.72 8.34
N LEU A 252 4.92 -29.96 9.23
CA LEU A 252 4.92 -30.27 10.66
C LEU A 252 4.27 -31.61 11.00
N ALA A 253 3.28 -32.05 10.22
CA ALA A 253 2.58 -33.31 10.43
C ALA A 253 3.42 -34.52 10.02
N ASP A 254 4.02 -34.49 8.83
CA ASP A 254 4.64 -35.67 8.21
C ASP A 254 6.17 -35.57 8.06
N ARG A 255 6.74 -34.39 8.31
CA ARG A 255 8.16 -34.05 8.07
C ARG A 255 8.62 -34.32 6.64
N ASP A 256 7.67 -34.22 5.68
CA ASP A 256 7.93 -34.43 4.26
C ASP A 256 8.24 -33.09 3.56
N ASP A 257 9.48 -33.00 3.07
CA ASP A 257 9.97 -31.86 2.33
C ASP A 257 9.23 -31.59 1.01
N ALA A 258 8.53 -32.59 0.45
CA ALA A 258 7.70 -32.42 -0.73
C ALA A 258 6.51 -31.46 -0.50
N ALA A 259 6.14 -31.17 0.76
CA ALA A 259 5.08 -30.22 1.10
C ALA A 259 5.32 -28.81 0.52
N PHE A 260 6.58 -28.43 0.26
CA PHE A 260 6.94 -27.12 -0.29
C PHE A 260 7.05 -27.10 -1.83
N ALA A 261 6.81 -28.23 -2.51
CA ALA A 261 6.97 -28.34 -3.96
C ALA A 261 5.68 -28.09 -4.77
N ALA A 262 4.56 -27.78 -4.10
CA ALA A 262 3.21 -27.67 -4.69
C ALA A 262 2.82 -26.25 -5.15
#